data_AF-A0A829YAA7-F1
#
_entry.id   AF-A0A829YAA7-F1
#
_cell.length_a   1.000
_cell.length_b   1.000
_cell.length_c   1.000
_cell.angle_alpha   90.00
_cell.angle_beta   90.00
_cell.angle_gamma   90.00
#
_symmetry.space_group_name_H-M   'P 1'
#
loop_
_entity.id
_entity.type
_entity.pdbx_description
1 polymer ?
#
loop_
_entity_poly.entity_id
_entity_poly.type
_entity_poly.pdbx_seq_one_letter_code
_entity_poly.pdbx_strand_id
1 'polypeptide(L)'
;MPEDMKPDRLAALHAALRFVITSELPSEHKATLIEVLTQAIRDDEAAELHRRSVARSQGEWQEHEIVELKSFLHGQTVRSWQHADECVMQLATRLHRDPASVRHKATELGLGTAVDYRFVRQFKLSRDE
;
A
#
# COMPACT_ATOMS: atom_id res chain seq x y z
N MET A 1 -12.68 3.13 12.14
CA MET A 1 -11.76 4.29 12.03
C MET A 1 -10.41 3.77 11.59
N PRO A 2 -9.77 4.36 10.56
CA PRO A 2 -8.98 3.59 9.59
C PRO A 2 -7.49 3.49 9.96
N GLU A 3 -6.94 2.27 9.93
CA GLU A 3 -5.49 2.06 9.90
C GLU A 3 -4.96 2.24 8.48
N ASP A 4 -4.76 3.50 8.14
CA ASP A 4 -3.91 3.98 7.05
C ASP A 4 -2.49 4.15 7.62
N MET A 5 -1.87 3.05 8.08
CA MET A 5 -0.61 3.08 8.84
C MET A 5 0.61 3.00 7.92
N LYS A 6 0.75 3.98 7.02
CA LYS A 6 2.03 4.33 6.37
C LYS A 6 2.35 5.85 6.36
N PRO A 7 2.15 6.61 7.44
CA PRO A 7 2.90 7.85 7.70
C PRO A 7 4.06 7.65 8.70
N ASP A 8 4.13 6.50 9.39
CA ASP A 8 5.01 6.34 10.55
C ASP A 8 6.49 6.14 10.21
N ARG A 9 6.81 5.52 9.06
CA ARG A 9 8.21 5.20 8.75
C ARG A 9 9.05 6.44 8.47
N LEU A 10 8.56 7.35 7.63
CA LEU A 10 9.27 8.61 7.33
C LEU A 10 9.36 9.48 8.58
N ALA A 11 8.28 9.56 9.36
CA ALA A 11 8.27 10.25 10.65
C ALA A 11 9.27 9.63 11.64
N ALA A 12 9.35 8.30 11.72
CA ALA A 12 10.31 7.58 12.55
C ALA A 12 11.75 7.80 12.09
N LEU A 13 12.02 7.83 10.78
CA LEU A 13 13.35 8.14 10.23
C LEU A 13 13.77 9.58 10.57
N HIS A 14 12.86 10.55 10.44
CA HIS A 14 13.13 11.92 10.88
C HIS A 14 13.37 12.04 12.39
N ALA A 15 12.57 11.32 13.20
CA ALA A 15 12.74 11.29 14.65
C ALA A 15 14.08 10.66 15.04
N ALA A 16 14.46 9.55 14.42
CA ALA A 16 15.76 8.89 14.62
C ALA A 16 16.92 9.80 14.22
N LEU A 17 16.82 10.49 13.08
CA LEU A 17 17.85 11.45 12.65
C LEU A 17 17.99 12.60 13.65
N ARG A 18 16.87 13.16 14.11
CA ARG A 18 16.87 14.24 15.11
C ARG A 18 17.46 13.78 16.45
N PHE A 19 17.19 12.54 16.85
CA PHE A 19 17.81 11.93 18.02
C PHE A 19 19.33 11.80 17.85
N VAL A 20 19.80 11.23 16.73
CA VAL A 20 21.25 11.10 16.47
C VAL A 20 21.95 12.46 16.49
N ILE A 21 21.35 13.48 15.87
CA ILE A 21 21.90 14.86 15.85
C ILE A 21 22.04 15.43 17.28
N THR A 22 21.06 15.17 18.16
CA THR A 22 21.04 15.72 19.52
C THR A 22 21.78 14.85 20.56
N SER A 23 22.12 13.61 20.21
CA SER A 23 22.86 12.69 21.07
C SER A 23 24.37 12.96 21.14
N GLU A 24 24.99 12.63 22.26
CA GLU A 24 26.45 12.68 22.47
C GLU A 24 27.14 11.38 22.02
N LEU A 25 26.90 10.99 20.77
CA LEU A 25 27.63 9.87 20.17
C LEU A 25 29.03 10.32 19.69
N PRO A 26 30.03 9.42 19.69
CA PRO A 26 31.33 9.67 19.07
C PRO A 26 31.16 10.14 17.61
N SER A 27 31.98 11.10 17.21
CA SER A 27 31.86 11.81 15.91
C SER A 27 31.82 10.88 14.70
N GLU A 28 32.62 9.82 14.69
CA GLU A 28 32.66 8.83 13.60
C GLU A 28 31.34 8.05 13.47
N HIS A 29 30.82 7.53 14.58
CA HIS A 29 29.56 6.77 14.61
C HIS A 29 28.37 7.67 14.28
N LYS A 30 28.40 8.91 14.75
CA LYS A 30 27.36 9.91 14.48
C LYS A 30 27.30 10.28 13.01
N ALA A 31 28.45 10.47 12.35
CA ALA A 31 28.51 10.77 10.93
C ALA A 31 27.91 9.63 10.08
N THR A 32 28.30 8.37 10.35
CA THR A 32 27.77 7.20 9.64
C THR A 32 26.25 7.06 9.83
N LEU A 33 25.75 7.25 11.04
CA LEU A 33 24.31 7.16 11.31
C LEU A 33 23.50 8.26 10.61
N ILE A 34 24.02 9.49 10.56
CA ILE A 34 23.39 10.60 9.83
C ILE A 34 23.33 10.28 8.34
N GLU A 35 24.43 9.77 7.76
CA GLU A 35 24.49 9.42 6.34
C GLU A 35 23.47 8.33 5.99
N VAL A 36 23.45 7.23 6.74
CA VAL A 36 22.53 6.10 6.51
C VAL A 36 21.07 6.55 6.66
N LEU A 37 20.73 7.31 7.70
CA LEU A 37 19.35 7.78 7.92
C LEU A 37 18.92 8.79 6.85
N THR A 38 19.83 9.66 6.41
CA THR A 38 19.55 10.61 5.31
C THR A 38 19.31 9.88 4.00
N GLN A 39 20.10 8.85 3.70
CA GLN A 39 19.90 8.04 2.51
C GLN A 39 18.58 7.27 2.57
N ALA A 40 18.24 6.68 3.72
CA ALA A 40 16.97 5.97 3.91
C ALA A 40 15.74 6.90 3.71
N ILE A 41 15.83 8.17 4.13
CA ILE A 41 14.80 9.19 3.87
C ILE A 41 14.66 9.44 2.37
N ARG A 42 15.77 9.67 1.67
CA ARG A 42 15.77 9.93 0.21
C ARG A 42 15.20 8.75 -0.58
N ASP A 43 15.52 7.53 -0.18
CA ASP A 43 15.02 6.31 -0.82
C ASP A 43 13.50 6.19 -0.65
N ASP A 44 12.96 6.52 0.54
CA ASP A 44 11.51 6.52 0.78
C ASP A 44 10.79 7.60 -0.01
N GLU A 45 11.37 8.81 -0.09
CA GLU A 45 10.85 9.90 -0.90
C GLU A 45 10.86 9.55 -2.40
N ALA A 46 11.95 8.94 -2.89
CA ALA A 46 12.06 8.47 -4.27
C ALA A 46 11.06 7.35 -4.58
N ALA A 47 10.85 6.41 -3.65
CA ALA A 47 9.86 5.36 -3.80
C ALA A 47 8.42 5.91 -3.79
N GLU A 48 8.12 6.91 -2.97
CA GLU A 48 6.83 7.61 -2.98
C GLU A 48 6.62 8.40 -4.27
N LEU A 49 7.65 9.10 -4.76
CA LEU A 49 7.61 9.79 -6.05
C LEU A 49 7.40 8.81 -7.21
N HIS A 50 8.07 7.65 -7.18
CA HIS A 50 7.87 6.61 -8.18
C HIS A 50 6.44 6.06 -8.12
N ARG A 51 5.91 5.75 -6.92
CA ARG A 51 4.51 5.33 -6.74
C ARG A 51 3.52 6.36 -7.26
N ARG A 52 3.72 7.64 -6.96
CA ARG A 52 2.86 8.74 -7.47
C ARG A 52 2.99 8.92 -8.97
N SER A 53 4.19 8.78 -9.51
CA SER A 53 4.42 8.86 -10.96
C SER A 53 3.74 7.71 -11.68
N VAL A 54 3.85 6.49 -11.16
CA VAL A 54 3.13 5.31 -11.67
C VAL A 54 1.63 5.53 -11.57
N ALA A 55 1.11 5.97 -10.41
CA ALA A 55 -0.30 6.26 -10.22
C ALA A 55 -0.83 7.31 -11.22
N ARG A 56 -0.03 8.35 -11.54
CA ARG A 56 -0.37 9.35 -12.56
C ARG A 56 -0.26 8.79 -13.99
N SER A 57 0.72 7.92 -14.27
CA SER A 57 0.92 7.33 -15.59
C SER A 57 -0.04 6.18 -15.90
N GLN A 58 -0.71 5.62 -14.89
CA GLN A 58 -1.70 4.56 -15.07
C GLN A 58 -2.90 5.05 -15.90
N GLY A 59 -3.17 6.35 -15.99
CA GLY A 59 -4.27 6.87 -16.81
C GLY A 59 -5.65 6.42 -16.33
N GLU A 60 -6.70 6.84 -17.04
CA GLU A 60 -8.08 6.44 -16.73
C GLU A 60 -8.29 4.94 -16.93
N TRP A 61 -9.10 4.35 -16.06
CA TRP A 61 -9.55 2.96 -16.19
C TRP A 61 -10.41 2.82 -17.45
N GLN A 62 -9.99 1.93 -18.33
CA GLN A 62 -10.71 1.62 -19.55
C GLN A 62 -11.85 0.65 -19.26
N GLU A 63 -12.93 0.72 -20.04
CA GLU A 63 -14.12 -0.11 -19.83
C GLU A 63 -13.79 -1.61 -19.85
N HIS A 64 -12.88 -2.05 -20.73
CA HIS A 64 -12.47 -3.45 -20.80
C HIS A 64 -11.74 -3.93 -19.54
N GLU A 65 -10.91 -3.09 -18.92
CA GLU A 65 -10.24 -3.40 -17.65
C GLU A 65 -11.25 -3.51 -16.51
N ILE A 66 -12.27 -2.64 -16.51
CA ILE A 66 -13.35 -2.66 -15.53
C ILE A 66 -14.19 -3.93 -15.68
N VAL A 67 -14.52 -4.33 -16.91
CA VAL A 67 -15.27 -5.57 -17.20
C VAL A 67 -14.47 -6.79 -16.79
N GLU A 68 -13.17 -6.85 -17.10
CA GLU A 68 -12.30 -7.94 -16.68
C GLU A 68 -12.19 -8.02 -15.16
N LEU A 69 -11.93 -6.90 -14.48
CA LEU A 69 -11.89 -6.83 -13.02
C LEU A 69 -13.21 -7.30 -12.40
N LYS A 70 -14.35 -6.83 -12.91
CA LYS A 70 -15.68 -7.26 -12.43
C LYS A 70 -15.87 -8.75 -12.64
N SER A 71 -15.59 -9.28 -13.83
CA SER A 71 -15.79 -10.69 -14.15
C SER A 71 -14.93 -11.62 -13.30
N PHE A 72 -13.68 -11.24 -13.01
CA PHE A 72 -12.79 -12.01 -12.18
C PHE A 72 -13.25 -12.03 -10.71
N LEU A 73 -13.67 -10.88 -10.18
CA LEU A 73 -14.04 -10.73 -8.78
C LEU A 73 -15.50 -11.10 -8.48
N HIS A 74 -16.34 -11.24 -9.51
CA HIS A 74 -17.76 -11.52 -9.33
C HIS A 74 -17.98 -12.86 -8.59
N GLY A 75 -18.73 -12.80 -7.48
CA GLY A 75 -19.03 -13.97 -6.67
C GLY A 75 -17.84 -14.51 -5.85
N GLN A 76 -16.67 -13.85 -5.90
CA GLN A 76 -15.52 -14.24 -5.08
C GLN A 76 -15.56 -13.56 -3.70
N THR A 77 -15.01 -14.23 -2.71
CA THR A 77 -14.79 -13.66 -1.38
C THR A 77 -13.48 -14.22 -0.86
N VAL A 78 -12.57 -13.32 -0.47
CA VAL A 78 -11.26 -13.74 0.02
C VAL A 78 -11.39 -14.42 1.38
N ARG A 79 -10.62 -15.49 1.57
CA ARG A 79 -10.72 -16.36 2.75
C ARG A 79 -9.64 -16.07 3.79
N SER A 80 -8.56 -15.43 3.36
CA SER A 80 -7.41 -15.05 4.18
C SER A 80 -6.74 -13.82 3.57
N TRP A 81 -5.83 -13.20 4.35
CA TRP A 81 -4.98 -12.11 3.87
C TRP A 81 -4.11 -12.50 2.69
N GLN A 82 -3.51 -13.68 2.74
CA GLN A 82 -2.69 -14.20 1.65
C GLN A 82 -3.52 -14.41 0.37
N HIS A 83 -4.71 -14.98 0.49
CA HIS A 83 -5.59 -15.19 -0.67
C HIS A 83 -6.01 -13.85 -1.30
N ALA A 84 -6.22 -12.81 -0.48
CA ALA A 84 -6.48 -11.46 -0.98
C ALA A 84 -5.29 -10.87 -1.76
N ASP A 85 -4.08 -11.03 -1.23
CA ASP A 85 -2.87 -10.56 -1.89
C ASP A 85 -2.61 -11.28 -3.22
N GLU A 86 -2.79 -12.61 -3.25
CA GLU A 86 -2.68 -13.43 -4.45
C GLU A 86 -3.69 -13.01 -5.53
N CYS A 87 -4.97 -12.82 -5.17
CA CYS A 87 -6.00 -12.34 -6.11
C CYS A 87 -5.65 -10.98 -6.70
N VAL A 88 -5.23 -10.04 -5.86
CA VAL A 88 -4.85 -8.69 -6.29
C VAL A 88 -3.62 -8.73 -7.19
N MET A 89 -2.60 -9.52 -6.85
CA MET A 89 -1.41 -9.68 -7.67
C MET A 89 -1.69 -10.29 -9.04
N GLN A 90 -2.58 -11.30 -9.10
CA GLN A 90 -3.00 -11.88 -10.37
C GLN A 90 -3.70 -10.86 -11.26
N LEU A 91 -4.63 -10.08 -10.71
CA LEU A 91 -5.32 -9.01 -11.44
C LEU A 91 -4.37 -7.89 -11.88
N ALA A 92 -3.48 -7.46 -10.99
CA ALA A 92 -2.47 -6.45 -11.29
C ALA A 92 -1.59 -6.88 -12.48
N THR A 93 -1.21 -8.16 -12.51
CA THR A 93 -0.41 -8.72 -13.61
C THR A 93 -1.20 -8.78 -14.92
N ARG A 94 -2.47 -9.20 -14.88
CA ARG A 94 -3.32 -9.31 -16.09
C ARG A 94 -3.67 -7.95 -16.70
N LEU A 95 -4.05 -7.01 -15.84
CA LEU A 95 -4.47 -5.67 -16.25
C LEU A 95 -3.26 -4.74 -16.47
N HIS A 96 -2.04 -5.21 -16.18
CA HIS A 96 -0.82 -4.40 -16.15
C HIS A 96 -0.99 -3.14 -15.26
N ARG A 97 -1.71 -3.30 -14.15
CA ARG A 97 -2.04 -2.24 -13.18
C ARG A 97 -1.30 -2.44 -11.86
N ASP A 98 -1.20 -1.36 -11.10
CA ASP A 98 -0.61 -1.43 -9.77
C ASP A 98 -1.58 -2.15 -8.80
N PRO A 99 -1.09 -3.06 -7.94
CA PRO A 99 -1.91 -3.75 -6.94
C PRO A 99 -2.78 -2.83 -6.08
N ALA A 100 -2.28 -1.65 -5.68
CA ALA A 100 -3.05 -0.70 -4.88
C ALA A 100 -4.16 -0.05 -5.72
N SER A 101 -3.90 0.26 -6.99
CA SER A 101 -4.90 0.75 -7.93
C SER A 101 -6.04 -0.26 -8.14
N VAL A 102 -5.70 -1.54 -8.29
CA VAL A 102 -6.69 -2.63 -8.40
C VAL A 102 -7.56 -2.74 -7.15
N ARG A 103 -6.96 -2.69 -5.95
CA ARG A 103 -7.73 -2.70 -4.68
C ARG A 103 -8.66 -1.51 -4.56
N HIS A 104 -8.15 -0.31 -4.89
CA HIS A 104 -8.94 0.91 -4.87
C HIS A 104 -10.14 0.79 -5.82
N LYS A 105 -9.89 0.37 -7.07
CA LYS A 105 -10.94 0.25 -8.07
C LYS A 105 -11.99 -0.80 -7.72
N ALA A 106 -11.56 -1.97 -7.24
CA ALA A 106 -12.47 -3.00 -6.77
C ALA A 106 -13.33 -2.53 -5.58
N THR A 107 -12.76 -1.73 -4.68
CA THR A 107 -13.51 -1.13 -3.57
C THR A 107 -14.54 -0.11 -4.07
N GLU A 108 -14.17 0.78 -5.01
CA GLU A 108 -15.11 1.72 -5.67
C GLU A 108 -16.29 1.00 -6.33
N LEU A 109 -16.05 -0.18 -6.89
CA LEU A 109 -17.05 -0.99 -7.59
C LEU A 109 -17.88 -1.88 -6.64
N GLY A 110 -17.68 -1.78 -5.32
CA GLY A 110 -18.41 -2.56 -4.31
C GLY A 110 -17.93 -4.00 -4.17
N LEU A 111 -16.78 -4.35 -4.73
CA LEU A 111 -16.18 -5.70 -4.75
C LEU A 111 -15.06 -5.84 -3.72
N GLY A 112 -15.06 -5.02 -2.67
CA GLY A 112 -13.99 -4.98 -1.65
C GLY A 112 -13.77 -6.33 -0.93
N THR A 113 -14.84 -7.12 -0.74
CA THR A 113 -14.76 -8.46 -0.12
C THR A 113 -14.00 -9.50 -0.95
N ALA A 114 -13.74 -9.23 -2.23
CA ALA A 114 -12.98 -10.09 -3.12
C ALA A 114 -11.50 -9.70 -3.23
N VAL A 115 -11.08 -8.55 -2.68
CA VAL A 115 -9.70 -8.03 -2.78
C VAL A 115 -9.08 -7.63 -1.46
N ASP A 116 -9.88 -7.49 -0.39
CA ASP A 116 -9.40 -7.12 0.94
C ASP A 116 -10.18 -7.87 2.03
N TYR A 117 -9.43 -8.61 2.85
CA TYR A 117 -9.95 -9.44 3.91
C TYR A 117 -10.55 -8.64 5.09
N ARG A 118 -10.20 -7.34 5.22
CA ARG A 118 -10.82 -6.44 6.21
C ARG A 118 -12.33 -6.34 5.99
N PHE A 119 -12.76 -6.19 4.74
CA PHE A 119 -14.18 -6.12 4.39
C PHE A 119 -14.90 -7.40 4.76
N VAL A 120 -14.28 -8.57 4.56
CA VAL A 120 -14.87 -9.86 4.94
C VAL A 120 -15.07 -9.97 6.45
N ARG A 121 -14.10 -9.51 7.25
CA ARG A 121 -14.26 -9.48 8.72
C ARG A 121 -15.36 -8.53 9.15
N GLN A 122 -15.41 -7.32 8.59
CA GLN A 122 -16.46 -6.34 8.90
C GLN A 122 -17.85 -6.87 8.52
N PHE A 123 -17.98 -7.48 7.35
CA PHE A 123 -19.26 -8.03 6.87
C PHE A 123 -19.76 -9.19 7.76
N LYS A 124 -18.86 -9.99 8.35
CA LYS A 124 -19.23 -11.02 9.32
C LYS A 124 -19.67 -10.42 10.64
N LEU A 125 -18.95 -9.41 11.15
CA LEU A 125 -19.30 -8.71 12.38
C LEU A 125 -20.68 -8.03 12.29
N SER A 126 -21.00 -7.37 11.17
CA SER A 126 -22.30 -6.72 10.96
C SER A 126 -23.47 -7.69 10.73
N ARG A 127 -23.22 -8.99 10.59
CA ARG A 127 -24.27 -10.01 10.38
C ARG A 127 -24.59 -10.80 11.65
N ASP A 128 -23.72 -10.71 12.66
CA ASP A 128 -23.86 -11.36 13.96
C ASP A 128 -24.40 -10.38 15.05
N GLU A 129 -24.72 -9.13 14.68
CA GLU A 129 -25.52 -8.15 15.44
C GLU A 129 -27.00 -8.16 15.00
#